data_AF-A0AA92X6E6-F1
#
_entry.id   AF-A0AA92X6E6-F1
#
_cell.length_a   1.000
_cell.length_b   1.000
_cell.length_c   1.000
_cell.angle_alpha   90.00
_cell.angle_beta   90.00
_cell.angle_gamma   90.00
#
_symmetry.space_group_name_H-M   'P 1'
#
loop_
_entity.id
_entity.type
_entity.pdbx_description
1 polymer ?
#
loop_
_entity_poly.entity_id
_entity_poly.type
_entity_poly.pdbx_seq_one_letter_code
_entity_poly.pdbx_strand_id
1 'polypeptide(L)'
;MIYKKTMALAALAISLTGCQPTPPSYVSNANALLEKQITHIAGEKARCQYTSKNGFWLSACSSSDTHASPLFALFEPEGVMQASDNLAIFVTPVNEDARYFTQQPGFTIPVTTRKIPVNADAVINSLAPATR
;
A
#
# COMPACT_ATOMS: atom_id res chain seq x y z
N MET A 1 -43.71 29.36 -16.13
CA MET A 1 -43.04 29.31 -14.82
C MET A 1 -43.48 28.01 -14.12
N ILE A 2 -42.72 26.92 -14.26
CA ILE A 2 -41.80 26.31 -13.25
C ILE A 2 -42.59 25.98 -11.96
N TYR A 3 -42.84 24.74 -11.54
CA TYR A 3 -41.88 23.76 -11.02
C TYR A 3 -42.51 22.35 -10.98
N LYS A 4 -41.89 21.34 -11.62
CA LYS A 4 -42.00 19.94 -11.19
C LYS A 4 -40.73 19.62 -10.39
N LYS A 5 -40.82 19.74 -9.07
CA LYS A 5 -39.79 19.37 -8.11
C LYS A 5 -40.21 18.03 -7.51
N THR A 6 -39.59 16.94 -7.95
CA THR A 6 -39.36 15.72 -7.15
C THR A 6 -38.66 14.69 -8.02
N MET A 7 -37.34 14.83 -8.12
CA MET A 7 -36.50 13.68 -8.40
C MET A 7 -35.29 13.70 -7.47
N ALA A 8 -34.91 12.49 -7.09
CA ALA A 8 -33.69 12.11 -6.41
C ALA A 8 -33.58 12.51 -4.93
N LEU A 9 -34.21 11.72 -4.07
CA LEU A 9 -33.59 11.42 -2.78
C LEU A 9 -33.82 9.94 -2.43
N ALA A 10 -32.76 9.37 -1.85
CA ALA A 10 -32.63 8.01 -1.33
C ALA A 10 -32.16 6.94 -2.32
N ALA A 11 -30.90 7.04 -2.74
CA ALA A 11 -30.08 5.86 -3.04
C ALA A 11 -28.68 6.07 -2.44
N LEU A 12 -28.56 6.00 -1.12
CA LEU A 12 -27.27 5.81 -0.43
C LEU A 12 -27.50 5.20 0.95
N ALA A 13 -28.03 3.98 0.93
CA ALA A 13 -28.04 3.08 2.07
C ALA A 13 -27.64 1.69 1.58
N ILE A 14 -26.40 1.56 1.10
CA ILE A 14 -25.79 0.26 0.81
C ILE A 14 -24.41 0.26 1.47
N SER A 15 -24.24 -0.71 2.38
CA SER A 15 -22.99 -1.22 2.96
C SER A 15 -22.14 -0.27 3.81
N LEU A 16 -22.55 -0.09 5.07
CA LEU A 16 -21.66 0.20 6.21
C LEU A 16 -20.89 -1.06 6.65
N THR A 17 -20.26 -1.77 5.70
CA THR A 17 -19.21 -2.74 6.01
C THR A 17 -17.89 -2.01 5.80
N GLY A 18 -17.35 -1.43 6.88
CA GLY A 18 -16.06 -0.74 6.99
C GLY A 18 -15.32 -0.49 5.67
N CYS A 19 -15.69 0.54 4.91
CA CYS A 19 -14.93 0.95 3.74
C CYS A 19 -13.54 1.38 4.21
N GLN A 20 -12.51 0.63 3.82
CA GLN A 20 -11.13 1.05 3.96
C GLN A 20 -11.00 2.45 3.30
N PRO A 21 -10.33 3.43 3.93
CA PRO A 21 -10.21 4.76 3.35
C PRO A 21 -9.64 4.66 1.92
N THR A 22 -10.07 5.54 1.02
CA THR A 22 -9.45 5.62 -0.31
C THR A 22 -7.96 5.95 -0.13
N PRO A 23 -7.04 5.16 -0.69
CA PRO A 23 -5.62 5.43 -0.55
C PRO A 23 -5.25 6.75 -1.24
N PRO A 24 -4.39 7.57 -0.64
CA PRO A 24 -3.72 8.66 -1.34
C PRO A 24 -2.94 8.15 -2.56
N SER A 25 -2.67 9.02 -3.54
CA SER A 25 -1.93 8.66 -4.75
C SER A 25 -0.54 8.08 -4.47
N TYR A 26 0.17 8.61 -3.47
CA TYR A 26 1.49 8.12 -3.09
C TYR A 26 1.47 6.65 -2.64
N VAL A 27 0.38 6.19 -2.03
CA VAL A 27 0.22 4.80 -1.58
C VAL A 27 0.13 3.87 -2.78
N SER A 28 -0.73 4.19 -3.75
CA SER A 28 -0.87 3.41 -4.98
C SER A 28 0.44 3.37 -5.78
N ASN A 29 1.14 4.51 -5.87
CA ASN A 29 2.42 4.59 -6.57
C ASN A 29 3.52 3.81 -5.86
N ALA A 30 3.61 3.91 -4.53
CA ALA A 30 4.55 3.12 -3.75
C ALA A 30 4.29 1.61 -3.87
N ASN A 31 3.02 1.21 -3.86
CA ASN A 31 2.62 -0.17 -4.06
C ASN A 31 3.10 -0.71 -5.42
N ALA A 32 2.88 0.04 -6.50
CA ALA A 32 3.33 -0.33 -7.84
C ALA A 32 4.86 -0.38 -7.98
N LEU A 33 5.58 0.54 -7.33
CA LEU A 33 7.05 0.55 -7.31
C LEU A 33 7.61 -0.63 -6.52
N LEU A 34 7.00 -0.97 -5.38
CA LEU A 34 7.36 -2.16 -4.59
C LEU A 34 7.14 -3.44 -5.41
N GLU A 35 5.99 -3.60 -6.08
CA GLU A 35 5.74 -4.74 -6.97
C GLU A 35 6.85 -4.89 -8.01
N LYS A 36 7.22 -3.79 -8.67
CA LYS A 36 8.26 -3.79 -9.71
C LYS A 36 9.63 -4.20 -9.16
N GLN A 37 10.05 -3.63 -8.03
CA GLN A 37 11.39 -3.90 -7.48
C GLN A 37 11.48 -5.28 -6.87
N ILE A 38 10.48 -5.72 -6.12
CA ILE A 38 10.44 -7.08 -5.56
C ILE A 38 10.39 -8.10 -6.69
N THR A 39 9.61 -7.84 -7.74
CA THR A 39 9.58 -8.72 -8.92
C THR A 39 10.96 -8.85 -9.56
N HIS A 40 11.67 -7.74 -9.70
CA HIS A 40 13.01 -7.73 -10.28
C HIS A 40 14.02 -8.48 -9.41
N ILE A 41 13.98 -8.27 -8.09
CA ILE A 41 14.91 -8.87 -7.13
C ILE A 41 14.65 -10.37 -6.96
N ALA A 42 13.39 -10.77 -6.81
CA ALA A 42 13.00 -12.17 -6.61
C ALA A 42 13.04 -12.99 -7.92
N GLY A 43 13.02 -12.33 -9.08
CA GLY A 43 12.98 -12.98 -10.39
C GLY A 43 11.60 -13.52 -10.77
N GLU A 44 10.56 -13.20 -10.00
CA GLU A 44 9.20 -13.70 -10.16
C GLU A 44 8.17 -12.61 -9.86
N LYS A 45 6.96 -12.73 -10.43
CA LYS A 45 5.96 -11.66 -10.34
C LYS A 45 5.41 -11.50 -8.93
N ALA A 46 5.71 -10.37 -8.31
CA ALA A 46 5.14 -9.95 -7.03
C ALA A 46 3.82 -9.18 -7.22
N ARG A 47 2.92 -9.33 -6.25
CA ARG A 47 1.67 -8.59 -6.09
C ARG A 47 1.63 -7.99 -4.70
N CYS A 48 1.36 -6.69 -4.62
CA CYS A 48 1.30 -5.96 -3.37
C CYS A 48 -0.13 -5.47 -3.11
N GLN A 49 -0.59 -5.69 -1.87
CA GLN A 49 -1.85 -5.19 -1.38
C GLN A 49 -1.58 -4.20 -0.25
N TYR A 50 -2.35 -3.10 -0.23
CA TYR A 50 -2.22 -2.09 0.81
C TYR A 50 -3.42 -2.08 1.76
N THR A 51 -3.15 -1.65 2.99
CA THR A 51 -4.16 -1.36 4.00
C THR A 51 -3.76 -0.17 4.87
N SER A 52 -4.72 0.37 5.62
CA SER A 52 -4.48 1.41 6.62
C SER A 52 -4.68 0.82 8.01
N LYS A 53 -3.65 0.90 8.86
CA LYS A 53 -3.70 0.41 10.24
C LYS A 53 -3.01 1.39 11.18
N ASN A 54 -3.67 1.75 12.27
CA ASN A 54 -3.14 2.66 13.30
C ASN A 54 -2.61 3.99 12.74
N GLY A 55 -3.23 4.51 11.67
CA GLY A 55 -2.79 5.75 11.00
C GLY A 55 -1.62 5.59 10.02
N PHE A 56 -1.15 4.37 9.78
CA PHE A 56 -0.11 4.07 8.81
C PHE A 56 -0.71 3.40 7.57
N TRP A 57 -0.23 3.80 6.40
CA TRP A 57 -0.42 3.04 5.18
C TRP A 57 0.64 1.95 5.09
N LEU A 58 0.20 0.73 4.87
CA LEU A 58 1.03 -0.46 4.83
C LEU A 58 0.84 -1.16 3.49
N SER A 59 1.90 -1.73 2.92
CA SER A 59 1.90 -2.54 1.71
C SER A 59 2.54 -3.89 2.02
N ALA A 60 1.77 -4.97 1.90
CA ALA A 60 2.28 -6.33 1.95
C ALA A 60 2.38 -6.89 0.54
N CYS A 61 3.54 -7.41 0.18
CA CYS A 61 3.73 -8.05 -1.12
C CYS A 61 3.81 -9.56 -0.98
N SER A 62 3.44 -10.27 -2.02
CA SER A 62 3.51 -11.73 -2.12
C SER A 62 3.86 -12.11 -3.55
N SER A 63 4.50 -13.26 -3.75
CA SER A 63 4.66 -13.90 -5.05
C SER A 63 4.01 -15.29 -5.02
N SER A 64 3.87 -15.92 -6.18
CA SER A 64 3.28 -17.26 -6.25
C SER A 64 4.20 -18.33 -5.66
N ASP A 65 5.52 -18.16 -5.75
CA ASP A 65 6.48 -19.24 -5.48
C ASP A 65 7.28 -19.00 -4.20
N THR A 66 7.19 -17.82 -3.57
CA THR A 66 7.79 -17.59 -2.25
C THR A 66 6.75 -17.50 -1.13
N HIS A 67 7.15 -18.04 0.02
CA HIS A 67 6.43 -17.83 1.29
C HIS A 67 6.73 -16.46 1.93
N ALA A 68 7.61 -15.66 1.32
CA ALA A 68 7.97 -14.35 1.83
C ALA A 68 6.79 -13.38 1.65
N SER A 69 6.48 -12.62 2.69
CA SER A 69 5.43 -11.61 2.67
C SER A 69 5.98 -10.28 3.18
N PRO A 70 6.87 -9.61 2.43
CA PRO A 70 7.50 -8.38 2.89
C PRO A 70 6.45 -7.28 3.09
N LEU A 71 6.45 -6.71 4.29
CA LEU A 71 5.54 -5.68 4.74
C LEU A 71 6.29 -4.35 4.90
N PHE A 72 5.82 -3.33 4.19
CA PHE A 72 6.39 -1.98 4.22
C PHE A 72 5.36 -0.98 4.76
N ALA A 73 5.81 -0.03 5.56
CA ALA A 73 5.04 1.20 5.81
C ALA A 73 5.41 2.25 4.78
N LEU A 74 4.40 2.98 4.30
CA LEU A 74 4.50 3.91 3.18
C LEU A 74 4.38 5.35 3.65
N PHE A 75 5.30 6.19 3.20
CA PHE A 75 5.37 7.60 3.58
C PHE A 75 5.52 8.51 2.37
N GLU A 76 4.86 9.66 2.47
CA GLU A 76 5.11 10.80 1.61
C GLU A 76 6.24 11.65 2.20
N PRO A 77 7.17 12.17 1.39
CA PRO A 77 8.14 13.19 1.79
C PRO A 77 7.43 14.44 2.33
N GLU A 78 7.72 14.81 3.57
CA GLU A 78 7.28 16.11 4.08
C GLU A 78 8.03 17.25 3.34
N GLY A 79 7.29 18.30 2.95
CA GLY A 79 7.89 19.55 2.43
C GLY A 79 8.37 19.52 0.97
N VAL A 80 8.15 18.44 0.22
CA VAL A 80 8.44 18.42 -1.22
C VAL A 80 7.18 18.82 -1.99
N MET A 81 7.17 20.01 -2.59
CA MET A 81 6.18 20.34 -3.62
C MET A 81 6.46 19.47 -4.85
N GLN A 82 5.65 18.44 -5.03
CA GLN A 82 5.82 17.51 -6.14
C GLN A 82 5.10 18.05 -7.38
N ALA A 83 5.85 18.20 -8.48
CA ALA A 83 5.24 18.21 -9.81
C ALA A 83 4.61 16.83 -10.01
N SER A 84 3.37 16.81 -10.52
CA SER A 84 2.40 15.70 -10.50
C SER A 84 2.90 14.30 -10.91
N ASP A 85 4.09 14.21 -11.50
CA ASP A 85 4.58 13.01 -12.18
C ASP A 85 5.77 12.35 -11.46
N ASN A 86 6.36 13.01 -10.46
CA ASN A 86 7.49 12.48 -9.66
C ASN A 86 7.15 12.49 -8.18
N LEU A 87 6.23 11.60 -7.77
CA LEU A 87 5.98 11.33 -6.36
C LEU A 87 7.20 10.62 -5.76
N ALA A 88 8.06 11.40 -5.09
CA ALA A 88 9.05 10.83 -4.19
C ALA A 88 8.30 10.10 -3.07
N ILE A 89 8.77 8.90 -2.74
CA ILE A 89 8.17 8.01 -1.74
C ILE A 89 9.26 7.51 -0.81
N PHE A 90 8.91 7.29 0.45
CA PHE A 90 9.76 6.61 1.41
C PHE A 90 9.06 5.37 1.93
N VAL A 91 9.85 4.35 2.23
CA VAL A 91 9.33 3.14 2.87
C VAL A 91 10.08 2.83 4.16
N THR A 92 9.40 2.13 5.06
CA THR A 92 10.04 1.55 6.24
C THR A 92 9.73 0.06 6.29
N PRO A 93 10.74 -0.83 6.34
CA PRO A 93 10.51 -2.25 6.46
C PRO A 93 9.92 -2.59 7.84
N VAL A 94 8.79 -3.30 7.87
CA VAL A 94 8.05 -3.65 9.09
C VAL A 94 8.43 -5.04 9.61
N ASN A 95 8.69 -6.00 8.72
CA ASN A 95 9.12 -7.37 9.05
C ASN A 95 10.50 -7.71 8.45
N GLU A 96 10.99 -8.92 8.76
CA GLU A 96 12.31 -9.38 8.30
C GLU A 96 12.38 -9.54 6.77
N ASP A 97 11.32 -10.05 6.14
CA ASP A 97 11.27 -10.18 4.68
C ASP A 97 11.45 -8.81 4.01
N ALA A 98 10.75 -7.78 4.50
CA ALA A 98 10.93 -6.42 3.99
C ALA A 98 12.36 -5.91 4.22
N ARG A 99 12.94 -6.17 5.40
CA ARG A 99 14.34 -5.82 5.67
C ARG A 99 15.29 -6.48 4.68
N TYR A 100 15.10 -7.77 4.41
CA TYR A 100 15.88 -8.50 3.42
C TYR A 100 15.83 -7.83 2.04
N PHE A 101 14.63 -7.51 1.53
CA PHE A 101 14.47 -6.86 0.23
C PHE A 101 15.11 -5.47 0.18
N THR A 102 15.02 -4.67 1.25
CA THR A 102 15.66 -3.34 1.29
C THR A 102 17.19 -3.37 1.18
N GLN A 103 17.81 -4.52 1.46
CA GLN A 103 19.26 -4.71 1.40
C GLN A 103 19.73 -5.31 0.06
N GLN A 104 18.81 -5.76 -0.79
CA GLN A 104 19.18 -6.38 -2.06
C GLN A 104 19.63 -5.36 -3.09
N PRO A 105 20.65 -5.68 -3.91
CA PRO A 105 20.95 -4.91 -5.11
C PRO A 105 19.70 -4.78 -5.99
N GLY A 106 19.37 -3.56 -6.39
CA GLY A 106 18.18 -3.26 -7.21
C GLY A 106 16.99 -2.72 -6.41
N PHE A 107 17.04 -2.73 -5.08
CA PHE A 107 16.10 -1.95 -4.27
C PHE A 107 16.56 -0.48 -4.24
N THR A 108 15.75 0.42 -4.77
CA THR A 108 16.11 1.85 -4.92
C THR A 108 15.12 2.82 -4.29
N ILE A 109 14.01 2.32 -3.72
CA ILE A 109 13.09 3.17 -2.97
C ILE A 109 13.82 3.64 -1.69
N PRO A 110 13.85 4.96 -1.40
CA PRO A 110 14.43 5.47 -0.16
C PRO A 110 13.84 4.81 1.09
N VAL A 111 14.73 4.32 1.97
CA VAL A 111 14.35 3.59 3.19
C VAL A 111 14.55 4.48 4.41
N THR A 112 13.59 4.47 5.33
CA THR A 112 13.72 5.09 6.66
C THR A 112 13.62 4.04 7.75
N THR A 113 14.12 4.37 8.94
CA THR A 113 14.25 3.44 10.08
C THR A 113 13.24 3.71 11.19
N ARG A 114 12.10 4.33 10.88
CA ARG A 114 11.05 4.65 11.86
C ARG A 114 10.39 3.38 12.43
N LYS A 115 10.30 3.26 13.76
CA LYS A 115 9.55 2.16 14.37
C LYS A 115 8.06 2.26 14.04
N ILE A 116 7.50 1.20 13.44
CA ILE A 116 6.07 1.10 13.10
C ILE A 116 5.39 0.19 14.13
N PRO A 117 4.51 0.71 15.00
CA PRO A 117 3.89 -0.05 16.08
C PRO A 117 2.69 -0.87 15.57
N VAL A 118 2.95 -1.84 14.69
CA VAL A 118 1.95 -2.75 14.13
C VAL A 118 2.40 -4.20 14.27
N ASN A 119 1.45 -5.12 14.45
CA ASN A 119 1.70 -6.55 14.39
C ASN A 119 1.67 -6.97 12.91
N ALA A 120 2.83 -7.34 12.36
CA ALA A 120 2.96 -7.67 10.94
C ALA A 120 2.09 -8.85 10.51
N ASP A 121 2.09 -9.94 11.28
CA ASP A 121 1.34 -11.15 10.96
C ASP A 121 -0.16 -10.89 10.97
N ALA A 122 -0.65 -10.11 11.94
CA ALA A 122 -2.06 -9.73 12.00
C ALA A 122 -2.47 -8.87 10.79
N VAL A 123 -1.57 -8.02 10.29
CA VAL A 123 -1.82 -7.22 9.07
C VAL A 123 -1.84 -8.12 7.85
N ILE A 124 -0.82 -8.97 7.66
CA ILE A 124 -0.71 -9.87 6.50
C ILE A 124 -1.94 -10.79 6.43
N ASN A 125 -2.34 -11.39 7.55
CA ASN A 125 -3.51 -12.28 7.62
C ASN A 125 -4.85 -11.56 7.43
N SER A 126 -4.90 -10.23 7.59
CA SER A 126 -6.11 -9.44 7.36
C SER A 126 -6.32 -9.04 5.89
N LEU A 127 -5.26 -9.12 5.08
CA LEU A 127 -5.34 -8.85 3.65
C LEU A 127 -5.98 -10.05 2.95
N ALA A 128 -6.75 -9.78 1.89
CA ALA A 128 -7.35 -10.84 1.12
C ALA A 128 -6.24 -11.77 0.58
N PRO A 129 -6.44 -13.10 0.53
CA PRO A 129 -5.50 -13.99 -0.12
C PRO A 129 -5.21 -13.46 -1.51
N ALA A 130 -3.94 -13.33 -1.89
CA ALA A 130 -3.59 -12.94 -3.26
C ALA A 130 -4.29 -13.91 -4.21
N THR A 131 -5.32 -13.43 -4.92
CA THR A 131 -6.03 -14.21 -5.91
C THR A 131 -5.02 -14.63 -6.97
N ARG A 132 -4.78 -15.94 -7.04
CA ARG A 132 -3.91 -16.62 -8.02
C ARG A 132 -4.35 -16.34 -9.44
#